data_AF-A0A453M7H9-F1
#
_entry.id   AF-A0A453M7H9-F1
#
_cell.length_a   1.000
_cell.length_b   1.000
_cell.length_c   1.000
_cell.angle_alpha   90.00
_cell.angle_beta   90.00
_cell.angle_gamma   90.00
#
_symmetry.space_group_name_H-M   'P 1'
#
loop_
_entity.id
_entity.type
_entity.pdbx_description
1 polymer ?
#
loop_
_entity_poly.entity_id
_entity_poly.type
_entity_poly.pdbx_seq_one_letter_code
_entity_poly.pdbx_strand_id
1 'polypeptide(L)'
;MAPIMQAFREIETCIECSALRQIQVPEVFYYAQKAVLHPTAPLFDQEAQSLKPRCVRALKRIFILCDHDRDGALSDVELNDFQVRCFSAPLQPTEISGVKRVVQEKMPEGVNDSGLTLTGFLFLHALFIEKGRLETTWTVLRKFGYDNEIKLRDEFIPTSVKRAPDQTVELTNEVIDYLKGIFNMFDIDNDEALLPSELDDLFSTAPENPWTSDLYKDSAERNVLGGLSLEGFLSKWALMTLLDPANSFANLVYVGYSGDFNSAFTITRKRRVDRKKQQTQRNVFQCYVFGPKGSGKTALLQSFLGRQPSDALPTNSDRFAANTVEPSDGTRKTLVLREIPEGDVRSLLNNKESLAP
;
A
#
# COMPACT_ATOMS: atom_id res chain seq x y z
N MET A 1 17.25 37.08 9.94
CA MET A 1 16.40 35.86 9.92
C MET A 1 16.47 35.10 8.60
N ALA A 2 16.30 35.73 7.43
CA ALA A 2 16.45 35.06 6.11
C ALA A 2 17.72 34.19 5.88
N PRO A 3 18.91 34.50 6.47
CA PRO A 3 20.11 33.71 6.21
C PRO A 3 20.05 32.28 6.76
N ILE A 4 19.36 32.05 7.88
CA ILE A 4 19.36 30.72 8.53
C ILE A 4 18.44 29.74 7.82
N MET A 5 17.28 30.20 7.34
CA MET A 5 16.36 29.39 6.54
C MET A 5 16.91 29.11 5.14
N GLN A 6 17.77 29.99 4.62
CA GLN A 6 18.51 29.73 3.38
C GLN A 6 19.67 28.75 3.59
N ALA A 7 20.32 28.79 4.76
CA ALA A 7 21.43 27.90 5.11
C ALA A 7 20.97 26.49 5.53
N PHE A 8 19.80 26.37 6.18
CA PHE A 8 19.23 25.12 6.68
C PHE A 8 17.80 24.99 6.18
N ARG A 9 17.59 24.13 5.19
CA ARG A 9 16.29 23.96 4.51
C ARG A 9 15.26 23.25 5.38
N GLU A 10 15.70 22.59 6.45
CA GLU A 10 14.85 21.95 7.46
C GLU A 10 14.17 22.97 8.37
N ILE A 11 14.64 24.22 8.38
CA ILE A 11 14.06 25.30 9.19
C ILE A 11 12.91 25.94 8.41
N GLU A 12 11.67 25.55 8.74
CA GLU A 12 10.47 26.07 8.09
C GLU A 12 10.05 27.45 8.58
N THR A 13 10.26 27.75 9.86
CA THR A 13 9.81 29.02 10.49
C THR A 13 10.86 29.54 11.47
N CYS A 14 11.17 30.82 11.39
CA CYS A 14 12.00 31.54 12.36
C CYS A 14 11.21 32.70 12.95
N ILE A 15 11.14 32.78 14.28
CA ILE A 15 10.34 33.77 15.01
C ILE A 15 11.24 34.44 16.03
N GLU A 16 11.35 35.77 15.98
CA GLU A 16 11.96 36.56 17.04
C GLU A 16 10.95 36.73 18.17
N CYS A 17 11.20 36.14 19.34
CA CYS A 17 10.27 36.22 20.46
C CYS A 17 10.95 36.68 21.74
N SER A 18 10.16 37.23 22.67
CA SER A 18 10.62 37.58 24.01
C SER A 18 9.55 37.25 25.03
N ALA A 19 9.74 36.19 25.80
CA ALA A 19 8.83 35.83 26.89
C ALA A 19 8.79 36.92 27.98
N LEU A 20 9.91 37.59 28.24
CA LEU A 20 9.98 38.69 29.21
C LEU A 20 9.16 39.92 28.76
N ARG A 21 9.25 40.28 27.48
CA ARG A 21 8.53 41.43 26.90
C ARG A 21 7.15 41.07 26.33
N GLN A 22 6.74 39.80 26.42
CA GLN A 22 5.51 39.26 25.83
C GLN A 22 5.40 39.50 24.31
N ILE A 23 6.52 39.43 23.60
CA ILE A 23 6.60 39.64 22.15
C ILE A 23 6.54 38.29 21.44
N GLN A 24 5.59 38.13 20.50
CA GLN A 24 5.42 36.97 19.61
C GLN A 24 5.28 35.60 20.31
N VAL A 25 4.98 35.58 21.61
CA VAL A 25 4.79 34.35 22.39
C VAL A 25 3.63 33.49 21.84
N PRO A 26 2.44 34.05 21.52
CA PRO A 26 1.36 33.25 20.94
C PRO A 26 1.71 32.64 19.59
N GLU A 27 2.49 33.35 18.78
CA GLU A 27 2.91 32.89 17.44
C GLU A 27 3.86 31.69 17.55
N VAL A 28 4.78 31.68 18.52
CA VAL A 28 5.64 30.52 18.80
C VAL A 28 4.79 29.28 19.08
N PHE A 29 3.80 29.38 19.96
CA PHE A 29 2.91 28.26 20.26
C PHE A 29 2.05 27.84 19.06
N TYR A 30 1.54 28.80 18.30
CA TYR A 30 0.78 28.54 17.09
C TYR A 30 1.59 27.74 16.05
N TYR A 31 2.82 28.18 15.73
CA TYR A 31 3.66 27.48 14.76
C TYR A 31 4.18 26.15 15.30
N ALA A 32 4.48 26.03 16.60
CA ALA A 32 4.84 24.76 17.22
C ALA A 32 3.71 23.73 17.13
N GLN A 33 2.46 24.14 17.40
CA GLN A 33 1.29 23.27 17.21
C GLN A 33 1.11 22.90 15.74
N LYS A 34 1.24 23.87 14.83
CA LYS A 34 1.10 23.61 13.39
C LYS A 34 2.15 22.64 12.87
N ALA A 35 3.40 22.70 13.33
CA ALA A 35 4.46 21.77 12.92
C ALA A 35 4.17 20.31 13.32
N VAL A 36 3.52 20.10 14.47
CA VAL A 36 3.12 18.76 14.95
C VAL A 36 1.84 18.29 14.27
N LEU A 37 0.87 19.18 14.11
CA LEU A 37 -0.42 18.87 13.52
C LEU A 37 -0.36 18.73 12.00
N HIS A 38 0.51 19.47 11.32
CA HIS A 38 0.54 19.54 9.86
C HIS A 38 1.99 19.46 9.35
N PRO A 39 2.69 18.33 9.61
CA PRO A 39 4.11 18.24 9.27
C PRO A 39 4.33 18.33 7.75
N THR A 40 5.33 19.11 7.33
CA THR A 40 5.68 19.24 5.89
C THR A 40 6.50 18.05 5.40
N ALA A 41 7.36 17.52 6.27
CA ALA A 41 8.32 16.47 5.97
C ALA A 41 7.78 15.25 5.19
N PRO A 42 6.58 14.71 5.47
CA PRO A 42 6.06 13.58 4.69
C PRO A 42 5.42 14.01 3.35
N LEU A 43 5.02 15.27 3.20
CA LEU A 43 4.30 15.76 2.02
C LEU A 43 5.22 16.21 0.88
N PHE A 44 6.28 16.94 1.20
CA PHE A 44 7.02 17.74 0.22
C PHE A 44 8.52 17.60 0.41
N ASP A 45 9.22 17.49 -0.71
CA ASP A 45 10.66 17.54 -0.79
C ASP A 45 11.08 18.98 -1.12
N GLN A 46 11.66 19.66 -0.14
CA GLN A 46 12.08 21.05 -0.29
C GLN A 46 13.33 21.20 -1.17
N GLU A 47 14.10 20.13 -1.39
CA GLU A 47 15.23 20.15 -2.32
C GLU A 47 14.79 19.97 -3.76
N ALA A 48 13.95 18.97 -4.02
CA ALA A 48 13.39 18.72 -5.35
C ALA A 48 12.28 19.70 -5.74
N GLN A 49 11.77 20.50 -4.79
CA GLN A 49 10.59 21.37 -4.96
C GLN A 49 9.40 20.59 -5.53
N SER A 50 9.16 19.40 -4.97
CA SER A 50 8.13 18.49 -5.46
C SER A 50 7.45 17.74 -4.32
N LEU A 51 6.22 17.28 -4.55
CA LEU A 51 5.55 16.35 -3.65
C LEU A 51 6.38 15.07 -3.51
N LYS A 52 6.43 14.51 -2.30
CA LYS A 52 7.08 13.22 -2.06
C LYS A 52 6.26 12.08 -2.69
N PRO A 53 6.91 10.97 -3.10
CA PRO A 53 6.22 9.86 -3.76
C PRO A 53 4.99 9.36 -3.02
N ARG A 54 5.08 9.14 -1.70
CA ARG A 54 3.96 8.65 -0.90
C ARG A 54 2.77 9.65 -0.86
N CYS A 55 3.05 10.95 -0.83
CA CYS A 55 2.02 11.99 -0.92
C CYS A 55 1.33 11.99 -2.28
N VAL A 56 2.10 11.89 -3.37
CA VAL A 56 1.57 11.76 -4.74
C VAL A 56 0.64 10.56 -4.85
N ARG A 57 1.06 9.39 -4.35
CA ARG A 57 0.26 8.16 -4.38
C ARG A 57 -1.05 8.29 -3.60
N ALA A 58 -1.01 8.90 -2.41
CA ALA A 58 -2.20 9.14 -1.61
C ALA A 58 -3.19 10.10 -2.30
N LEU A 59 -2.69 11.21 -2.84
CA LEU A 59 -3.49 12.19 -3.60
C LEU A 59 -4.04 11.58 -4.89
N LYS A 60 -3.28 10.73 -5.59
CA LYS A 60 -3.76 9.95 -6.75
C LYS A 60 -4.94 9.06 -6.37
N ARG A 61 -4.86 8.34 -5.25
CA ARG A 61 -5.98 7.54 -4.76
C ARG A 61 -7.21 8.41 -4.45
N ILE A 62 -7.01 9.57 -3.83
CA ILE A 62 -8.10 10.51 -3.52
C ILE A 62 -8.77 10.99 -4.80
N PHE A 63 -7.97 11.36 -5.81
CA PHE A 63 -8.47 11.76 -7.13
C PHE A 63 -9.35 10.66 -7.75
N ILE A 64 -8.86 9.42 -7.80
CA ILE A 64 -9.62 8.27 -8.35
C ILE A 64 -10.92 7.99 -7.58
N LEU A 65 -10.96 8.28 -6.27
CA LEU A 65 -12.19 8.14 -5.47
C LEU A 65 -13.20 9.26 -5.70
N CYS A 66 -12.75 10.39 -6.26
CA CYS A 66 -13.58 11.55 -6.57
C CYS A 66 -14.00 11.62 -8.05
N ASP A 67 -13.23 11.01 -8.94
CA ASP A 67 -13.54 10.79 -10.34
C ASP A 67 -14.60 9.67 -10.45
N HIS A 68 -15.87 10.06 -10.41
CA HIS A 68 -17.00 9.15 -10.31
C HIS A 68 -17.35 8.50 -11.64
N ASP A 69 -17.19 9.23 -12.75
CA ASP A 69 -17.42 8.70 -14.10
C ASP A 69 -16.16 8.07 -14.73
N ARG A 70 -15.00 8.23 -14.09
CA ARG A 70 -13.70 7.61 -14.46
C ARG A 70 -13.20 8.11 -15.81
N ASP A 71 -13.47 9.37 -16.13
CA ASP A 71 -13.03 9.98 -17.38
C ASP A 71 -11.60 10.57 -17.29
N GLY A 72 -10.99 10.52 -16.09
CA GLY A 72 -9.63 11.00 -15.83
C GLY A 72 -9.54 12.49 -15.49
N ALA A 73 -10.67 13.15 -15.26
CA ALA A 73 -10.76 14.54 -14.81
C ALA A 73 -11.82 14.71 -13.72
N LEU A 74 -11.68 15.75 -12.91
CA LEU A 74 -12.75 16.19 -12.00
C LEU A 74 -13.56 17.29 -12.68
N SER A 75 -14.79 16.95 -13.04
CA SER A 75 -15.79 17.89 -13.53
C SER A 75 -16.12 18.98 -12.49
N ASP A 76 -16.85 20.02 -12.88
CA ASP A 76 -17.29 21.07 -11.93
C ASP A 76 -18.11 20.49 -10.78
N VAL A 77 -18.90 19.44 -11.06
CA VAL A 77 -19.74 18.76 -10.08
C VAL A 77 -18.87 17.98 -9.09
N GLU A 78 -17.96 17.13 -9.58
CA GLU A 78 -17.09 16.33 -8.73
C GLU A 78 -16.11 17.19 -7.93
N LEU A 79 -15.61 18.27 -8.51
CA LEU A 79 -14.74 19.21 -7.80
C LEU A 79 -15.50 19.93 -6.67
N ASN A 80 -16.76 20.30 -6.90
CA ASN A 80 -17.60 20.86 -5.85
C ASN A 80 -17.93 19.82 -4.77
N ASP A 81 -18.25 18.58 -5.14
CA ASP A 81 -18.53 17.50 -4.20
C ASP A 81 -17.30 17.16 -3.34
N PHE A 82 -16.11 17.14 -3.97
CA PHE A 82 -14.83 17.03 -3.27
C PHE A 82 -14.65 18.17 -2.25
N GLN A 83 -14.94 19.41 -2.64
CA GLN A 83 -14.84 20.57 -1.73
C GLN A 83 -15.80 20.42 -0.55
N VAL A 84 -17.08 20.13 -0.81
CA VAL A 84 -18.09 19.97 0.24
C VAL A 84 -17.70 18.85 1.20
N ARG A 85 -17.21 17.73 0.68
CA ARG A 85 -16.72 16.61 1.49
C ARG A 85 -15.57 17.02 2.41
N CYS A 86 -14.56 17.71 1.88
CA CYS A 86 -13.34 18.03 2.61
C CYS A 86 -13.48 19.23 3.56
N PHE A 87 -14.21 20.27 3.13
CA PHE A 87 -14.22 21.58 3.79
C PHE A 87 -15.62 22.01 4.25
N SER A 88 -16.66 21.21 4.01
CA SER A 88 -18.04 21.49 4.43
C SER A 88 -18.59 22.82 3.90
N ALA A 89 -18.07 23.28 2.76
CA ALA A 89 -18.50 24.49 2.06
C ALA A 89 -18.43 24.24 0.54
N PRO A 90 -19.45 24.64 -0.25
CA PRO A 90 -19.40 24.52 -1.71
C PRO A 90 -18.52 25.59 -2.34
N LEU A 91 -18.07 25.35 -3.57
CA LEU A 91 -17.45 26.38 -4.41
C LEU A 91 -18.50 27.04 -5.30
N GLN A 92 -18.44 28.36 -5.42
CA GLN A 92 -19.19 29.08 -6.44
C GLN A 92 -18.61 28.76 -7.83
N PRO A 93 -19.42 28.78 -8.92
CA PRO A 93 -18.93 28.52 -10.28
C PRO A 93 -17.76 29.43 -10.70
N THR A 94 -17.74 30.68 -10.20
CA THR A 94 -16.65 31.63 -10.42
C THR A 94 -15.35 31.23 -9.71
N GLU A 95 -15.44 30.61 -8.53
CA GLU A 95 -14.29 30.09 -7.78
C GLU A 95 -13.72 28.86 -8.47
N ILE A 96 -14.57 27.93 -8.93
CA ILE A 96 -14.17 26.76 -9.73
C ILE A 96 -13.41 27.20 -11.00
N SER A 97 -14.01 28.12 -11.75
CA SER A 97 -13.38 28.70 -12.95
C SER A 97 -12.04 29.37 -12.61
N GLY A 98 -11.97 30.06 -11.47
CA GLY A 98 -10.75 30.69 -10.98
C GLY A 98 -9.65 29.70 -10.65
N VAL A 99 -9.98 28.58 -9.99
CA VAL A 99 -9.06 27.49 -9.68
C VAL A 99 -8.51 26.87 -10.97
N LYS A 100 -9.40 26.49 -11.91
CA LYS A 100 -9.01 25.93 -13.20
C LYS A 100 -8.09 26.87 -13.97
N ARG A 101 -8.39 28.17 -14.00
CA ARG A 101 -7.54 29.18 -14.64
C ARG A 101 -6.15 29.25 -14.03
N VAL A 102 -6.02 29.27 -12.70
CA VAL A 102 -4.72 29.32 -12.01
C VAL A 102 -3.88 28.08 -12.34
N VAL A 103 -4.50 26.90 -12.44
CA VAL A 103 -3.83 25.68 -12.86
C VAL A 103 -3.40 25.79 -14.32
N GLN A 104 -4.32 26.13 -15.23
CA GLN A 104 -4.07 26.21 -16.66
C GLN A 104 -2.98 27.22 -17.04
N GLU A 105 -2.89 28.34 -16.33
CA GLU A 105 -1.86 29.37 -16.54
C GLU A 105 -0.44 28.87 -16.28
N LYS A 106 -0.28 27.92 -15.36
CA LYS A 106 1.04 27.37 -14.98
C LYS A 106 1.30 25.97 -15.52
N MET A 107 0.23 25.23 -15.80
CA MET A 107 0.25 23.84 -16.22
C MET A 107 -0.91 23.61 -17.21
N PRO A 108 -0.68 23.83 -18.51
CA PRO A 108 -1.72 23.72 -19.54
C PRO A 108 -2.38 22.35 -19.63
N GLU A 109 -1.68 21.28 -19.27
CA GLU A 109 -2.20 19.90 -19.19
C GLU A 109 -2.97 19.61 -17.89
N GLY A 110 -3.00 20.57 -16.97
CA GLY A 110 -3.66 20.46 -15.67
C GLY A 110 -5.19 20.57 -15.75
N VAL A 111 -5.73 21.12 -16.85
CA VAL A 111 -7.17 21.15 -17.13
C VAL A 111 -7.40 20.71 -18.58
N ASN A 112 -8.38 19.85 -18.80
CA ASN A 112 -8.84 19.44 -20.13
C ASN A 112 -10.33 19.82 -20.30
N ASP A 113 -10.94 19.36 -21.40
CA ASP A 113 -12.35 19.64 -21.70
C ASP A 113 -13.33 19.05 -20.66
N SER A 114 -12.94 17.96 -19.99
CA SER A 114 -13.73 17.33 -18.93
C SER A 114 -13.59 18.03 -17.57
N GLY A 115 -12.40 18.57 -17.26
CA GLY A 115 -12.17 19.26 -16.01
C GLY A 115 -10.73 19.25 -15.51
N LEU A 116 -10.56 19.24 -14.19
CA LEU A 116 -9.24 19.24 -13.55
C LEU A 116 -8.61 17.85 -13.64
N THR A 117 -7.48 17.72 -14.32
CA THR A 117 -6.80 16.42 -14.48
C THR A 117 -6.05 16.02 -13.21
N LEU A 118 -5.63 14.76 -13.10
CA LEU A 118 -4.78 14.30 -11.99
C LEU A 118 -3.51 15.16 -11.85
N THR A 119 -2.88 15.52 -12.96
CA THR A 119 -1.69 16.39 -12.98
C THR A 119 -2.01 17.76 -12.38
N GLY A 120 -3.14 18.36 -12.79
CA GLY A 120 -3.61 19.64 -12.24
C GLY A 120 -3.95 19.56 -10.75
N PHE A 121 -4.57 18.45 -10.31
CA PHE A 121 -4.90 18.20 -8.91
C PHE A 121 -3.64 18.11 -8.03
N LEU A 122 -2.63 17.36 -8.47
CA LEU A 122 -1.34 17.27 -7.77
C LEU A 122 -0.63 18.62 -7.73
N PHE A 123 -0.63 19.36 -8.85
CA PHE A 123 -0.07 20.69 -8.93
C PHE A 123 -0.73 21.67 -7.96
N LEU A 124 -2.05 21.63 -7.83
CA LEU A 124 -2.79 22.47 -6.88
C LEU A 124 -2.34 22.21 -5.43
N HIS A 125 -2.17 20.95 -5.05
CA HIS A 125 -1.69 20.58 -3.73
C HIS A 125 -0.23 20.98 -3.48
N ALA A 126 0.65 20.87 -4.48
CA ALA A 126 2.01 21.39 -4.41
C ALA A 126 1.99 22.92 -4.18
N LEU A 127 1.16 23.65 -4.93
CA LEU A 127 1.02 25.10 -4.80
C LEU A 127 0.53 25.52 -3.42
N PHE A 128 -0.41 24.78 -2.80
CA PHE A 128 -0.84 25.07 -1.43
C PHE A 128 0.29 24.92 -0.42
N ILE A 129 1.11 23.88 -0.57
CA ILE A 129 2.25 23.64 0.32
C ILE A 129 3.29 24.74 0.17
N GLU A 130 3.66 25.11 -1.06
CA GLU A 130 4.59 26.20 -1.34
C GLU A 130 4.12 27.56 -0.78
N LYS A 131 2.80 27.77 -0.71
CA LYS A 131 2.19 28.98 -0.12
C LYS A 131 2.03 28.89 1.40
N GLY A 132 2.56 27.87 2.06
CA GLY A 132 2.48 27.67 3.52
C GLY A 132 1.09 27.22 4.02
N ARG A 133 0.21 26.79 3.11
CA ARG A 133 -1.17 26.35 3.39
C ARG A 133 -1.26 24.82 3.51
N LEU A 134 -0.34 24.24 4.29
CA LEU A 134 -0.23 22.79 4.56
C LEU A 134 -1.55 22.19 5.07
N GLU A 135 -2.29 22.96 5.87
CA GLU A 135 -3.56 22.56 6.47
C GLU A 135 -4.60 22.14 5.41
N THR A 136 -4.61 22.78 4.24
CA THR A 136 -5.52 22.41 3.15
C THR A 136 -5.26 20.99 2.67
N THR A 137 -4.00 20.65 2.39
CA THR A 137 -3.60 19.29 1.96
C THR A 137 -3.82 18.25 3.07
N TRP A 138 -3.46 18.59 4.32
CA TRP A 138 -3.69 17.68 5.45
C TRP A 138 -5.16 17.45 5.76
N THR A 139 -6.02 18.45 5.60
CA THR A 139 -7.48 18.30 5.77
C THR A 139 -8.02 17.27 4.77
N VAL A 140 -7.61 17.37 3.50
CA VAL A 140 -7.97 16.41 2.45
C VAL A 140 -7.48 15.02 2.81
N LEU A 141 -6.19 14.84 3.11
CA LEU A 141 -5.62 13.54 3.50
C LEU A 141 -6.37 12.90 4.68
N ARG A 142 -6.65 13.67 5.74
CA ARG A 142 -7.37 13.17 6.92
C ARG A 142 -8.82 12.81 6.63
N LYS A 143 -9.50 13.56 5.76
CA LYS A 143 -10.88 13.27 5.36
C LYS A 143 -10.99 11.94 4.62
N PHE A 144 -9.92 11.54 3.94
CA PHE A 144 -9.79 10.26 3.25
C PHE A 144 -9.08 9.18 4.10
N GLY A 145 -8.89 9.45 5.39
CA GLY A 145 -8.46 8.46 6.38
C GLY A 145 -6.95 8.28 6.50
N TYR A 146 -6.13 9.20 6.00
CA TYR A 146 -4.68 9.12 6.14
C TYR A 146 -4.17 9.67 7.48
N ASP A 147 -3.11 9.06 8.01
CA ASP A 147 -2.31 9.51 9.16
C ASP A 147 -1.14 10.41 8.74
N ASN A 148 -0.27 10.76 9.70
CA ASN A 148 0.88 11.62 9.47
C ASN A 148 2.01 10.92 8.69
N GLU A 149 1.98 9.59 8.61
CA GLU A 149 2.89 8.73 7.84
C GLU A 149 2.40 8.50 6.40
N ILE A 150 1.25 9.09 6.05
CA ILE A 150 0.54 8.94 4.77
C ILE A 150 0.19 7.47 4.52
N LYS A 151 -0.34 6.82 5.56
CA LYS A 151 -0.98 5.50 5.50
C LYS A 151 -2.42 5.64 5.98
N LEU A 152 -3.29 4.74 5.53
CA LEU A 152 -4.65 4.66 6.06
C LEU A 152 -4.60 4.33 7.55
N ARG A 153 -5.32 5.10 8.37
CA ARG A 153 -5.41 4.92 9.81
C ARG A 153 -5.93 3.53 10.16
N ASP A 154 -5.42 2.98 11.25
CA ASP A 154 -5.79 1.65 11.78
C ASP A 154 -7.30 1.49 12.03
N GLU A 155 -8.04 2.58 12.27
CA GLU A 155 -9.50 2.52 12.41
C GLU A 155 -10.21 2.01 11.15
N PHE A 156 -9.58 2.12 9.97
CA PHE A 156 -10.07 1.59 8.70
C PHE A 156 -9.51 0.20 8.37
N ILE A 157 -8.50 -0.28 9.12
CA ILE A 157 -7.81 -1.54 8.86
C ILE A 157 -7.80 -2.36 10.16
N PRO A 158 -8.69 -3.37 10.29
CA PRO A 158 -8.70 -4.23 11.46
C PRO A 158 -7.34 -4.87 11.72
N THR A 159 -6.72 -4.50 12.84
CA THR A 159 -5.35 -4.93 13.19
C THR A 159 -5.28 -6.34 13.76
N SER A 160 -6.42 -6.95 14.13
CA SER A 160 -6.43 -8.31 14.66
C SER A 160 -7.65 -9.11 14.20
N VAL A 161 -7.38 -10.33 13.74
CA VAL A 161 -8.39 -11.34 13.45
C VAL A 161 -8.45 -12.30 14.62
N LYS A 162 -9.56 -12.31 15.36
CA LYS A 162 -9.75 -13.29 16.44
C LYS A 162 -9.89 -14.69 15.84
N ARG A 163 -8.86 -15.51 16.00
CA ARG A 163 -8.82 -16.90 15.50
C ARG A 163 -8.10 -17.82 16.49
N ALA A 164 -8.41 -19.11 16.45
CA ALA A 164 -7.62 -20.10 17.17
C ALA A 164 -6.25 -20.30 16.47
N PRO A 165 -5.22 -20.77 17.18
CA PRO A 165 -3.87 -20.94 16.62
C PRO A 165 -3.83 -21.85 15.39
N ASP A 166 -4.69 -22.86 15.36
CA ASP A 166 -4.78 -23.83 14.26
C ASP A 166 -5.80 -23.44 13.18
N GLN A 167 -6.15 -22.15 13.09
CA GLN A 167 -6.96 -21.57 12.02
C GLN A 167 -6.11 -20.58 11.21
N THR A 168 -6.29 -20.62 9.90
CA THR A 168 -5.69 -19.69 8.94
C THR A 168 -6.74 -18.71 8.42
N VAL A 169 -6.28 -17.58 7.88
CA VAL A 169 -7.10 -16.60 7.18
C VAL A 169 -6.77 -16.73 5.69
N GLU A 170 -7.80 -16.87 4.86
CA GLU A 170 -7.68 -17.02 3.40
C GLU A 170 -8.56 -15.97 2.71
N LEU A 171 -8.19 -15.56 1.50
CA LEU A 171 -9.00 -14.68 0.67
C LEU A 171 -10.29 -15.40 0.25
N THR A 172 -11.40 -14.67 0.17
CA THR A 172 -12.64 -15.21 -0.41
C THR A 172 -12.54 -15.34 -1.93
N ASN A 173 -13.40 -16.17 -2.53
CA ASN A 173 -13.48 -16.31 -3.98
C ASN A 173 -13.84 -14.97 -4.65
N GLU A 174 -14.68 -14.15 -4.02
CA GLU A 174 -15.02 -12.80 -4.49
C GLU A 174 -13.77 -11.92 -4.62
N VAL A 175 -12.89 -11.93 -3.60
CA VAL A 175 -11.64 -11.17 -3.66
C VAL A 175 -10.68 -11.77 -4.69
N ILE A 176 -10.62 -13.09 -4.81
CA ILE A 176 -9.78 -13.75 -5.83
C ILE A 176 -10.23 -13.31 -7.24
N ASP A 177 -11.53 -13.28 -7.51
CA ASP A 177 -12.05 -12.86 -8.81
C ASP A 177 -11.86 -11.36 -9.06
N TYR A 178 -11.98 -10.53 -8.02
CA TYR A 178 -11.61 -9.12 -8.07
C TYR A 178 -10.12 -8.93 -8.42
N LEU A 179 -9.23 -9.69 -7.77
CA LEU A 179 -7.78 -9.66 -8.02
C LEU A 179 -7.43 -10.11 -9.43
N LYS A 180 -8.11 -11.11 -10.00
CA LYS A 180 -7.97 -11.48 -11.42
C LYS A 180 -8.38 -10.33 -12.35
N GLY A 181 -9.47 -9.64 -12.02
CA GLY A 181 -9.93 -8.47 -12.77
C GLY A 181 -8.89 -7.34 -12.78
N ILE A 182 -8.29 -7.04 -11.62
CA ILE A 182 -7.17 -6.09 -11.52
C ILE A 182 -5.98 -6.57 -12.35
N PHE A 183 -5.57 -7.84 -12.20
CA PHE A 183 -4.44 -8.38 -12.94
C PHE A 183 -4.59 -8.12 -14.44
N ASN A 184 -5.72 -8.50 -15.02
CA ASN A 184 -6.00 -8.32 -16.44
C ASN A 184 -6.09 -6.84 -16.87
N MET A 185 -6.42 -5.93 -15.94
CA MET A 185 -6.47 -4.49 -16.23
C MET A 185 -5.06 -3.88 -16.37
N PHE A 186 -4.07 -4.46 -15.67
CA PHE A 186 -2.69 -3.97 -15.64
C PHE A 186 -1.74 -4.79 -16.51
N ASP A 187 -2.17 -5.94 -17.03
CA ASP A 187 -1.48 -6.71 -18.07
C ASP A 187 -1.73 -6.04 -19.43
N ILE A 188 -0.96 -4.98 -19.71
CA ILE A 188 -1.24 -4.07 -20.83
C ILE A 188 -0.92 -4.74 -22.17
N ASP A 189 0.15 -5.55 -22.20
CA ASP A 189 0.59 -6.27 -23.39
C ASP A 189 -0.08 -7.65 -23.56
N ASN A 190 -0.90 -8.07 -22.59
CA ASN A 190 -1.64 -9.33 -22.57
C ASN A 190 -0.71 -10.56 -22.70
N ASP A 191 0.44 -10.51 -22.02
CA ASP A 191 1.42 -11.59 -21.98
C ASP A 191 1.16 -12.61 -20.85
N GLU A 192 0.06 -12.43 -20.10
CA GLU A 192 -0.34 -13.19 -18.93
C GLU A 192 0.64 -13.07 -17.73
N ALA A 193 1.46 -12.01 -17.68
CA ALA A 193 2.46 -11.78 -16.65
C ALA A 193 2.78 -10.30 -16.38
N LEU A 194 2.48 -9.82 -15.16
CA LEU A 194 2.77 -8.44 -14.79
C LEU A 194 4.27 -8.17 -14.62
N LEU A 195 4.81 -7.27 -15.44
CA LEU A 195 6.16 -6.74 -15.32
C LEU A 195 6.31 -5.86 -14.06
N PRO A 196 7.56 -5.62 -13.61
CA PRO A 196 7.79 -4.75 -12.44
C PRO A 196 7.17 -3.35 -12.56
N SER A 197 7.17 -2.76 -13.76
CA SER A 197 6.52 -1.46 -14.02
C SER A 197 5.01 -1.52 -13.86
N GLU A 198 4.38 -2.57 -14.38
CA GLU A 198 2.91 -2.75 -14.28
C GLU A 198 2.48 -3.03 -12.84
N LEU A 199 3.30 -3.76 -12.07
CA LEU A 199 3.08 -3.93 -10.64
C LEU A 199 3.21 -2.60 -9.87
N ASP A 200 4.16 -1.75 -10.25
CA ASP A 200 4.31 -0.43 -9.64
C ASP A 200 3.13 0.49 -9.97
N ASP A 201 2.56 0.37 -11.18
CA ASP A 201 1.34 1.06 -11.56
C ASP A 201 0.10 0.52 -10.83
N LEU A 202 -0.02 -0.79 -10.68
CA LEU A 202 -1.08 -1.46 -9.91
C LEU A 202 -1.10 -0.96 -8.46
N PHE A 203 0.08 -0.89 -7.82
CA PHE A 203 0.22 -0.38 -6.46
C PHE A 203 0.48 1.13 -6.37
N SER A 204 0.20 1.89 -7.44
CA SER A 204 0.47 3.34 -7.48
C SER A 204 -0.41 4.16 -6.53
N THR A 205 -1.46 3.56 -5.97
CA THR A 205 -2.33 4.13 -4.93
C THR A 205 -2.01 3.63 -3.53
N ALA A 206 -1.09 2.66 -3.39
CA ALA A 206 -0.58 2.17 -2.12
C ALA A 206 0.65 2.98 -1.66
N PRO A 207 0.94 3.09 -0.35
CA PRO A 207 2.06 3.87 0.16
C PRO A 207 3.42 3.48 -0.45
N GLU A 208 3.56 2.20 -0.78
CA GLU A 208 4.66 1.57 -1.50
C GLU A 208 4.17 0.24 -2.10
N ASN A 209 4.93 -0.35 -3.02
CA ASN A 209 4.63 -1.69 -3.50
C ASN A 209 4.94 -2.70 -2.38
N PRO A 210 3.93 -3.45 -1.87
CA PRO A 210 4.09 -4.31 -0.69
C PRO A 210 5.05 -5.47 -0.92
N TRP A 211 5.35 -5.79 -2.18
CA TRP A 211 6.16 -6.94 -2.56
C TRP A 211 7.63 -6.62 -2.88
N THR A 212 8.08 -5.42 -2.54
CA THR A 212 9.47 -4.99 -2.72
C THR A 212 10.40 -5.50 -1.62
N SER A 213 9.87 -5.83 -0.44
CA SER A 213 10.68 -6.38 0.65
C SER A 213 11.21 -7.79 0.34
N ASP A 214 12.32 -8.16 0.99
CA ASP A 214 13.00 -9.45 0.79
C ASP A 214 12.07 -10.66 1.07
N LEU A 215 11.02 -10.47 1.86
CA LEU A 215 10.01 -11.49 2.16
C LEU A 215 9.21 -11.92 0.90
N TYR A 216 8.95 -10.98 -0.02
CA TYR A 216 8.05 -11.19 -1.16
C TYR A 216 8.74 -11.11 -2.52
N LYS A 217 9.88 -10.40 -2.63
CA LYS A 217 10.54 -10.08 -3.90
C LYS A 217 10.74 -11.33 -4.77
N ASP A 218 11.25 -12.38 -4.14
CA ASP A 218 11.61 -13.67 -4.76
C ASP A 218 10.74 -14.84 -4.29
N SER A 219 9.54 -14.54 -3.79
CA SER A 219 8.68 -15.55 -3.17
C SER A 219 7.70 -16.22 -4.12
N ALA A 220 7.74 -15.94 -5.43
CA ALA A 220 6.82 -16.54 -6.41
C ALA A 220 7.52 -16.72 -7.76
N GLU A 221 6.96 -17.60 -8.58
CA GLU A 221 7.45 -17.85 -9.94
C GLU A 221 7.34 -16.59 -10.81
N ARG A 222 8.33 -16.41 -11.68
CA ARG A 222 8.36 -15.33 -12.68
C ARG A 222 8.69 -15.95 -14.02
N ASN A 223 8.14 -15.36 -15.09
CA ASN A 223 8.50 -15.75 -16.44
C ASN A 223 9.95 -15.35 -16.77
N VAL A 224 10.43 -15.72 -17.96
CA VAL A 224 11.81 -15.44 -18.41
C VAL A 224 12.13 -13.94 -18.54
N LEU A 225 11.11 -13.08 -18.66
CA LEU A 225 11.23 -11.63 -18.71
C LEU A 225 11.16 -10.98 -17.31
N GLY A 226 10.97 -11.78 -16.26
CA GLY A 226 10.84 -11.31 -14.88
C GLY A 226 9.43 -10.86 -14.48
N GLY A 227 8.45 -11.08 -15.36
CA GLY A 227 7.02 -10.84 -15.14
C GLY A 227 6.40 -11.87 -14.20
N LEU A 228 5.42 -11.43 -13.42
CA LEU A 228 4.71 -12.23 -12.42
C LEU A 228 3.43 -12.78 -13.04
N SER A 229 3.37 -14.10 -13.25
CA SER A 229 2.16 -14.74 -13.79
C SER A 229 0.95 -14.55 -12.87
N LEU A 230 -0.26 -14.75 -13.39
CA LEU A 230 -1.49 -14.69 -12.59
C LEU A 230 -1.44 -15.62 -11.36
N GLU A 231 -0.92 -16.83 -11.51
CA GLU A 231 -0.77 -17.79 -10.40
C GLU A 231 0.27 -17.31 -9.38
N GLY A 232 1.37 -16.71 -9.84
CA GLY A 232 2.37 -16.09 -8.97
C GLY A 232 1.80 -14.87 -8.22
N PHE A 233 0.97 -14.06 -8.89
CA PHE A 233 0.27 -12.92 -8.33
C PHE A 233 -0.68 -13.33 -7.21
N LEU A 234 -1.56 -14.31 -7.47
CA LEU A 234 -2.48 -14.85 -6.47
C LEU A 234 -1.72 -15.52 -5.31
N SER A 235 -0.61 -16.21 -5.60
CA SER A 235 0.25 -16.82 -4.57
C SER A 235 0.91 -15.77 -3.66
N LYS A 236 1.32 -14.61 -4.19
CA LYS A 236 1.84 -13.50 -3.37
C LYS A 236 0.75 -12.86 -2.50
N TRP A 237 -0.46 -12.71 -3.02
CA TRP A 237 -1.61 -12.26 -2.23
C TRP A 237 -1.95 -13.24 -1.09
N ALA A 238 -1.95 -14.55 -1.38
CA ALA A 238 -2.16 -15.59 -0.38
C ALA A 238 -1.05 -15.59 0.70
N LEU A 239 0.22 -15.42 0.29
CA LEU A 239 1.35 -15.29 1.21
C LEU A 239 1.20 -14.04 2.11
N MET A 240 0.88 -12.89 1.53
CA MET A 240 0.66 -11.66 2.30
C MET A 240 -0.50 -11.81 3.29
N THR A 241 -1.60 -12.44 2.88
CA THR A 241 -2.75 -12.73 3.76
C THR A 241 -2.38 -13.70 4.88
N LEU A 242 -1.57 -14.73 4.59
CA LEU A 242 -1.13 -15.71 5.58
C LEU A 242 -0.27 -15.06 6.67
N LEU A 243 0.66 -14.18 6.28
CA LEU A 243 1.60 -13.52 7.17
C LEU A 243 0.97 -12.35 7.93
N ASP A 244 0.22 -11.50 7.22
CA ASP A 244 -0.37 -10.28 7.76
C ASP A 244 -1.69 -9.95 7.06
N PRO A 245 -2.83 -10.48 7.57
CA PRO A 245 -4.16 -10.18 7.03
C PRO A 245 -4.50 -8.68 7.01
N ALA A 246 -4.00 -7.91 7.98
CA ALA A 246 -4.27 -6.48 8.09
C ALA A 246 -3.56 -5.72 6.96
N ASN A 247 -2.27 -6.00 6.74
CA ASN A 247 -1.53 -5.44 5.61
C ASN A 247 -2.10 -5.90 4.26
N SER A 248 -2.55 -7.16 4.16
CA SER A 248 -3.22 -7.63 2.94
C SER A 248 -4.49 -6.85 2.66
N PHE A 249 -5.33 -6.61 3.68
CA PHE A 249 -6.55 -5.82 3.54
C PHE A 249 -6.26 -4.37 3.18
N ALA A 250 -5.26 -3.76 3.83
CA ALA A 250 -4.83 -2.40 3.51
C ALA A 250 -4.51 -2.25 2.02
N ASN A 251 -3.74 -3.20 1.47
CA ASN A 251 -3.39 -3.21 0.05
C ASN A 251 -4.59 -3.47 -0.87
N LEU A 252 -5.56 -4.31 -0.48
CA LEU A 252 -6.84 -4.44 -1.20
C LEU A 252 -7.57 -3.09 -1.28
N VAL A 253 -7.67 -2.36 -0.17
CA VAL A 253 -8.31 -1.04 -0.10
C VAL A 253 -7.56 0.02 -0.91
N TYR A 254 -6.23 -0.06 -0.98
CA TYR A 254 -5.43 0.83 -1.83
C TYR A 254 -5.71 0.60 -3.31
N VAL A 255 -5.77 -0.66 -3.76
CA VAL A 255 -6.02 -1.00 -5.18
C VAL A 255 -7.50 -0.92 -5.58
N GLY A 256 -8.37 -0.52 -4.65
CA GLY A 256 -9.76 -0.13 -4.94
C GLY A 256 -10.84 -1.12 -4.49
N TYR A 257 -10.51 -2.13 -3.69
CA TYR A 257 -11.51 -3.04 -3.13
C TYR A 257 -12.43 -2.27 -2.19
N SER A 258 -13.74 -2.38 -2.41
CA SER A 258 -14.77 -1.63 -1.68
C SER A 258 -15.49 -2.45 -0.60
N GLY A 259 -15.22 -3.76 -0.51
CA GLY A 259 -15.79 -4.61 0.52
C GLY A 259 -15.16 -4.39 1.88
N ASP A 260 -15.79 -4.94 2.92
CA ASP A 260 -15.28 -4.84 4.28
C ASP A 260 -14.26 -5.95 4.59
N PHE A 261 -13.63 -5.85 5.75
CA PHE A 261 -12.63 -6.83 6.17
C PHE A 261 -13.21 -8.25 6.30
N ASN A 262 -14.46 -8.38 6.74
CA ASN A 262 -15.06 -9.68 7.00
C ASN A 262 -15.54 -10.36 5.71
N SER A 263 -15.90 -9.59 4.68
CA SER A 263 -16.21 -10.11 3.34
C SER A 263 -14.95 -10.46 2.56
N ALA A 264 -13.82 -9.80 2.88
CA ALA A 264 -12.55 -10.04 2.17
C ALA A 264 -11.92 -11.40 2.51
N PHE A 265 -12.17 -11.92 3.72
CA PHE A 265 -11.49 -13.11 4.21
C PHE A 265 -12.41 -14.17 4.79
N THR A 266 -11.99 -15.42 4.65
CA THR A 266 -12.56 -16.57 5.35
C THR A 266 -11.58 -17.09 6.40
N ILE A 267 -12.06 -17.26 7.64
CA ILE A 267 -11.31 -17.97 8.68
C ILE A 267 -11.56 -19.47 8.51
N THR A 268 -10.51 -20.24 8.28
CA THR A 268 -10.64 -21.69 8.10
C THR A 268 -11.06 -22.36 9.39
N ARG A 269 -11.71 -23.53 9.29
CA ARG A 269 -12.01 -24.31 10.49
C ARG A 269 -10.72 -24.87 11.11
N LYS A 270 -10.78 -25.18 12.40
CA LYS A 270 -9.66 -25.75 13.17
C LYS A 270 -9.09 -26.98 12.48
N ARG A 271 -7.76 -27.01 12.31
CA ARG A 271 -7.03 -28.14 11.70
C ARG A 271 -7.33 -29.48 12.37
N ARG A 272 -7.58 -29.48 13.69
CA ARG A 272 -7.98 -30.71 14.42
C ARG A 272 -9.27 -31.33 13.87
N VAL A 273 -10.22 -30.51 13.40
CA VAL A 273 -11.47 -30.98 12.79
C VAL A 273 -11.19 -31.59 11.42
N ASP A 274 -10.34 -30.96 10.61
CA ASP A 274 -9.90 -31.50 9.32
C ASP A 274 -9.25 -32.88 9.48
N ARG A 275 -8.32 -33.01 10.44
CA ARG A 275 -7.65 -34.28 10.74
C ARG A 275 -8.62 -35.37 11.19
N LYS A 276 -9.61 -35.04 12.02
CA LYS A 276 -10.63 -36.01 12.45
C LYS A 276 -11.49 -36.48 11.28
N LYS A 277 -11.77 -35.61 10.32
CA LYS A 277 -12.59 -35.91 9.13
C LYS A 277 -11.79 -36.47 7.95
N GLN A 278 -10.46 -36.42 7.99
CA GLN A 278 -9.57 -36.72 6.85
C GLN A 278 -9.96 -35.96 5.58
N GLN A 279 -10.44 -34.72 5.75
CA GLN A 279 -10.90 -33.86 4.67
C GLN A 279 -10.64 -32.42 5.07
N THR A 280 -10.08 -31.62 4.15
CA THR A 280 -9.87 -30.18 4.36
C THR A 280 -10.53 -29.38 3.24
N GLN A 281 -10.90 -28.15 3.55
CA GLN A 281 -11.41 -27.16 2.59
C GLN A 281 -10.44 -25.98 2.47
N ARG A 282 -9.26 -26.06 3.11
CA ARG A 282 -8.22 -25.04 3.00
C ARG A 282 -7.71 -24.96 1.58
N ASN A 283 -7.39 -23.75 1.15
CA ASN A 283 -6.76 -23.49 -0.13
C ASN A 283 -5.29 -23.13 0.02
N VAL A 284 -4.86 -22.72 1.22
CA VAL A 284 -3.48 -22.32 1.49
C VAL A 284 -2.83 -23.25 2.51
N PHE A 285 -1.67 -23.79 2.17
CA PHE A 285 -0.90 -24.68 3.03
C PHE A 285 0.50 -24.12 3.28
N GLN A 286 0.90 -24.03 4.55
CA GLN A 286 2.26 -23.65 4.91
C GLN A 286 3.10 -24.90 5.22
N CYS A 287 4.26 -25.00 4.58
CA CYS A 287 5.25 -26.04 4.78
C CYS A 287 6.54 -25.44 5.33
N TYR A 288 6.98 -25.93 6.49
CA TYR A 288 8.20 -25.49 7.14
C TYR A 288 9.36 -26.39 6.73
N VAL A 289 10.41 -25.80 6.15
CA VAL A 289 11.58 -26.53 5.65
C VAL A 289 12.71 -26.41 6.67
N PHE A 290 12.96 -27.51 7.38
CA PHE A 290 14.02 -27.64 8.39
C PHE A 290 15.22 -28.40 7.85
N GLY A 291 16.40 -28.06 8.37
CA GLY A 291 17.65 -28.74 8.01
C GLY A 291 18.89 -27.92 8.39
N PRO A 292 20.05 -28.56 8.55
CA PRO A 292 21.29 -27.86 8.88
C PRO A 292 21.74 -26.91 7.77
N LYS A 293 22.71 -26.04 8.07
CA LYS A 293 23.36 -25.21 7.04
C LYS A 293 23.97 -26.12 5.96
N GLY A 294 23.72 -25.78 4.69
CA GLY A 294 24.21 -26.56 3.55
C GLY A 294 23.36 -27.76 3.15
N SER A 295 22.23 -28.04 3.83
CA SER A 295 21.35 -29.19 3.50
C SER A 295 20.49 -29.01 2.23
N GLY A 296 20.66 -27.92 1.48
CA GLY A 296 19.89 -27.64 0.27
C GLY A 296 18.49 -27.05 0.48
N LYS A 297 18.13 -26.53 1.67
CA LYS A 297 16.82 -25.90 1.92
C LYS A 297 16.49 -24.81 0.89
N THR A 298 17.40 -23.87 0.70
CA THR A 298 17.30 -22.83 -0.32
C THR A 298 17.05 -23.40 -1.72
N ALA A 299 17.80 -24.44 -2.09
CA ALA A 299 17.70 -25.07 -3.40
C ALA A 299 16.32 -25.69 -3.61
N LEU A 300 15.72 -26.28 -2.57
CA LEU A 300 14.35 -26.78 -2.60
C LEU A 300 13.34 -25.65 -2.87
N LEU A 301 13.47 -24.51 -2.18
CA LEU A 301 12.60 -23.34 -2.40
C LEU A 301 12.76 -22.77 -3.82
N GLN A 302 13.99 -22.63 -4.31
CA GLN A 302 14.25 -22.13 -5.66
C GLN A 302 13.70 -23.08 -6.73
N SER A 303 13.93 -24.39 -6.57
CA SER A 303 13.39 -25.40 -7.47
C SER A 303 11.86 -25.42 -7.49
N PHE A 304 11.21 -25.13 -6.36
CA PHE A 304 9.76 -25.01 -6.27
C PHE A 304 9.20 -23.82 -7.07
N LEU A 305 10.04 -22.81 -7.32
CA LEU A 305 9.72 -21.65 -8.17
C LEU A 305 10.29 -21.78 -9.60
N GLY A 306 10.80 -22.96 -9.98
CA GLY A 306 11.41 -23.18 -11.30
C GLY A 306 12.78 -22.52 -11.50
N ARG A 307 13.47 -22.11 -10.43
CA ARG A 307 14.73 -21.35 -10.48
C ARG A 307 15.94 -22.21 -10.13
N GLN A 308 17.13 -21.78 -10.55
CA GLN A 308 18.37 -22.46 -10.19
C GLN A 308 18.78 -22.09 -8.75
N PRO A 309 19.44 -23.01 -8.00
CA PRO A 309 19.88 -22.71 -6.64
C PRO A 309 20.85 -21.53 -6.55
N SER A 310 21.62 -21.26 -7.60
CA SER A 310 22.56 -20.13 -7.72
C SER A 310 21.86 -18.77 -7.72
N ASP A 311 20.58 -18.72 -8.05
CA ASP A 311 19.82 -17.48 -8.19
C ASP A 311 19.38 -16.93 -6.81
N ALA A 312 19.54 -17.73 -5.75
CA ALA A 312 19.20 -17.34 -4.40
C ALA A 312 20.20 -16.32 -3.86
N LEU A 313 19.73 -15.09 -3.68
CA LEU A 313 20.49 -14.05 -2.98
C LEU A 313 20.68 -14.43 -1.50
N PRO A 314 21.86 -14.12 -0.91
CA PRO A 314 22.04 -14.19 0.52
C PRO A 314 21.04 -13.28 1.20
N THR A 315 20.31 -13.79 2.20
CA THR A 315 19.42 -12.98 3.02
C THR A 315 19.60 -13.34 4.49
N ASN A 316 19.46 -12.34 5.35
CA ASN A 316 19.37 -12.48 6.79
C ASN A 316 17.91 -12.56 7.28
N SER A 317 16.93 -12.45 6.37
CA SER A 317 15.50 -12.53 6.66
C SER A 317 14.96 -13.95 6.46
N ASP A 318 13.72 -14.18 6.92
CA ASP A 318 12.95 -15.35 6.52
C ASP A 318 12.83 -15.42 4.99
N ARG A 319 12.87 -16.64 4.45
CA ARG A 319 12.70 -16.90 3.01
C ARG A 319 11.43 -17.71 2.78
N PHE A 320 10.63 -17.23 1.84
CA PHE A 320 9.38 -17.87 1.43
C PHE A 320 9.40 -18.23 -0.05
N ALA A 321 8.68 -19.28 -0.41
CA ALA A 321 8.33 -19.60 -1.79
C ALA A 321 6.87 -20.03 -1.83
N ALA A 322 6.04 -19.30 -2.55
CA ALA A 322 4.61 -19.52 -2.71
C ALA A 322 4.33 -19.82 -4.18
N ASN A 323 3.69 -20.96 -4.45
CA ASN A 323 3.27 -21.34 -5.79
C ASN A 323 1.94 -22.09 -5.75
N THR A 324 1.23 -22.11 -6.87
CA THR A 324 0.06 -22.94 -7.08
C THR A 324 0.51 -24.39 -7.32
N VAL A 325 -0.17 -25.32 -6.67
CA VAL A 325 0.02 -26.77 -6.83
C VAL A 325 -1.32 -27.41 -7.16
N GLU A 326 -1.29 -28.46 -7.97
CA GLU A 326 -2.45 -29.24 -8.35
C GLU A 326 -2.28 -30.67 -7.80
N PRO A 327 -2.95 -31.03 -6.68
CA PRO A 327 -2.98 -32.39 -6.19
C PRO A 327 -3.70 -33.32 -7.17
N SER A 328 -3.64 -34.62 -6.91
CA SER A 328 -4.26 -35.65 -7.75
C SER A 328 -5.78 -35.54 -7.90
N ASP A 329 -6.44 -34.71 -7.10
CA ASP A 329 -7.87 -34.44 -7.19
C ASP A 329 -8.22 -33.32 -8.20
N GLY A 330 -7.23 -32.71 -8.85
CA GLY A 330 -7.39 -31.64 -9.83
C GLY A 330 -7.73 -30.29 -9.23
N THR A 331 -7.72 -30.14 -7.90
CA THR A 331 -8.00 -28.84 -7.27
C THR A 331 -6.75 -27.97 -7.25
N ARG A 332 -6.85 -26.68 -7.58
CA ARG A 332 -5.71 -25.78 -7.41
C ARG A 332 -5.61 -25.28 -5.96
N LYS A 333 -4.42 -25.35 -5.38
CA LYS A 333 -4.12 -24.93 -4.00
C LYS A 333 -2.83 -24.11 -3.99
N THR A 334 -2.68 -23.20 -3.05
CA THR A 334 -1.42 -22.48 -2.84
C THR A 334 -0.59 -23.20 -1.78
N LEU A 335 0.65 -23.57 -2.12
CA LEU A 335 1.63 -24.09 -1.18
C LEU A 335 2.68 -23.01 -0.90
N VAL A 336 2.88 -22.70 0.38
CA VAL A 336 3.86 -21.73 0.88
C VAL A 336 4.95 -22.47 1.63
N LEU A 337 6.14 -22.56 1.05
CA LEU A 337 7.34 -23.03 1.73
C LEU A 337 7.96 -21.89 2.54
N ARG A 338 8.32 -22.16 3.80
CA ARG A 338 9.11 -21.27 4.65
C ARG A 338 10.39 -21.98 5.06
N GLU A 339 11.53 -21.43 4.65
CA GLU A 339 12.83 -21.90 5.12
C GLU A 339 13.07 -21.42 6.55
N ILE A 340 13.42 -22.34 7.45
CA ILE A 340 13.78 -22.01 8.84
C ILE A 340 15.29 -22.07 9.00
N PRO A 341 15.96 -20.96 9.36
CA PRO A 341 17.38 -20.96 9.69
C PRO A 341 17.69 -21.89 10.86
N GLU A 342 18.85 -22.56 10.83
CA GLU A 342 19.24 -23.54 11.85
C GLU A 342 19.26 -22.93 13.27
N GLY A 343 19.69 -21.68 13.40
CA GLY A 343 19.69 -20.94 14.66
C GLY A 343 18.29 -20.68 15.25
N ASP A 344 17.28 -20.59 14.39
CA ASP A 344 15.91 -20.19 14.76
C ASP A 344 15.00 -21.38 15.07
N VAL A 345 15.46 -22.62 14.83
CA VAL A 345 14.65 -23.82 15.08
C VAL A 345 14.24 -23.91 16.55
N ARG A 346 15.17 -23.65 17.48
CA ARG A 346 14.87 -23.72 18.92
C ARG A 346 13.90 -22.63 19.35
N SER A 347 14.09 -21.40 18.90
CA SER A 347 13.20 -20.28 19.25
C SER A 347 11.79 -20.50 18.69
N LEU A 348 11.68 -20.99 17.45
CA LEU A 348 10.40 -21.32 16.82
C LEU A 348 9.66 -22.43 17.57
N LEU A 349 10.33 -23.54 17.88
CA LEU A 349 9.71 -24.70 18.51
C LEU A 349 9.44 -24.55 20.01
N ASN A 350 10.00 -23.52 20.66
CA ASN A 350 9.69 -23.21 22.06
C ASN A 350 8.22 -22.80 22.25
N ASN A 351 7.59 -22.22 21.22
CA ASN A 351 6.15 -21.96 21.22
C ASN A 351 5.40 -23.17 20.64
N LYS A 352 4.50 -23.78 21.43
CA LYS A 352 3.68 -24.93 21.01
C LYS A 352 2.73 -24.62 19.84
N GLU A 353 2.49 -23.34 19.59
CA GLU A 353 1.57 -22.86 18.56
C GLU A 353 2.28 -22.36 17.29
N SER A 354 3.62 -22.36 17.24
CA SER A 354 4.38 -21.81 16.10
C SER A 354 4.14 -22.51 14.76
N LEU A 355 3.72 -23.78 14.80
CA LEU A 355 3.40 -24.59 13.62
C LEU A 355 1.88 -24.89 13.52
N ALA A 356 1.07 -24.09 14.21
CA ALA A 356 -0.38 -24.26 14.24
C ALA A 356 -1.09 -23.79 12.95
N PRO A 357 -0.73 -22.63 12.35
CA PRO A 357 -1.18 -22.26 11.01
C PRO A 357 -0.89 -23.37 10.01
#